data_AF-A0A327YR24-F1
#
_entry.id   AF-A0A327YR24-F1
#
_cell.length_a   1.000
_cell.length_b   1.000
_cell.length_c   1.000
_cell.angle_alpha   90.00
_cell.angle_beta   90.00
_cell.angle_gamma   90.00
#
_symmetry.space_group_name_H-M   'P 1'
#
loop_
_entity.id
_entity.type
_entity.pdbx_description
1 polymer ?
#
loop_
_entity_poly.entity_id
_entity_poly.type
_entity_poly.pdbx_seq_one_letter_code
_entity_poly.pdbx_strand_id
1 'polypeptide(L)'
;MSDGAAAVLLMERQKAMELGLKPKARIVSQVVVGSDPTYMLDGVIPATKKALQKAKLTMDDMDIVEINEAFASVVLAWQKEMGADLAKVNVNGGAIALGHPLGATGAKLMDISRS
;
A
#
# COMPACT_ATOMS: atom_id res chain seq x y z
N MET A 1 -6.29 -20.44 -4.57
CA MET A 1 -6.43 -20.30 -3.09
C MET A 1 -5.06 -20.49 -2.49
N SER A 2 -4.65 -19.62 -1.56
CA SER A 2 -3.32 -19.65 -0.94
C SER A 2 -3.44 -19.35 0.55
N ASP A 3 -2.72 -20.09 1.39
CA ASP A 3 -2.63 -19.87 2.84
C ASP A 3 -1.33 -19.13 3.17
N GLY A 4 -1.39 -18.16 4.10
CA GLY A 4 -0.22 -17.40 4.54
C GLY A 4 -0.54 -16.55 5.78
N ALA A 5 0.49 -16.27 6.59
CA ALA A 5 0.39 -15.44 7.79
C ALA A 5 1.43 -14.31 7.75
N ALA A 6 1.07 -13.15 8.31
CA ALA A 6 1.95 -12.00 8.47
C ALA A 6 1.62 -11.29 9.79
N ALA A 7 2.63 -10.69 10.43
CA ALA A 7 2.46 -9.94 11.68
C ALA A 7 3.30 -8.65 11.63
N VAL A 8 2.74 -7.56 12.15
CA VAL A 8 3.41 -6.26 12.25
C VAL A 8 3.26 -5.76 13.69
N LEU A 9 4.36 -5.28 14.28
CA LEU A 9 4.37 -4.64 15.59
C LEU A 9 4.33 -3.12 15.44
N LEU A 10 3.24 -2.50 15.88
CA LEU A 10 3.06 -1.05 15.90
C LEU A 10 3.30 -0.53 17.32
N MET A 11 4.07 0.55 17.42
CA MET A 11 4.35 1.22 18.69
C MET A 11 4.61 2.70 18.49
N GLU A 12 4.45 3.44 19.58
CA GLU A 12 4.88 4.83 19.66
C GLU A 12 6.43 4.88 19.61
N ARG A 13 6.98 5.90 18.93
CA ARG A 13 8.41 6.00 18.62
C ARG A 13 9.25 6.15 19.89
N GLN A 14 8.86 7.04 20.79
CA GLN A 14 9.57 7.26 22.05
C GLN A 14 9.61 5.96 22.86
N LYS A 15 8.52 5.20 22.92
CA LYS A 15 8.50 3.91 23.61
C LYS A 15 9.41 2.88 22.96
N ALA A 16 9.47 2.84 21.63
CA ALA A 16 10.41 1.98 20.91
C ALA A 16 11.86 2.26 21.33
N MET A 17 12.24 3.54 21.40
CA MET A 17 13.58 3.97 21.77
C MET A 17 13.90 3.67 23.24
N GLU A 18 12.95 3.89 24.16
CA GLU A 18 13.10 3.52 25.58
C GLU A 18 13.36 2.03 25.78
N LEU A 19 12.74 1.19 24.95
CA LEU A 19 12.90 -0.27 24.99
C LEU A 19 14.09 -0.78 24.15
N GLY A 20 14.89 0.12 23.57
CA GLY A 20 16.04 -0.26 22.73
C GLY A 20 15.68 -0.89 21.38
N LEU A 21 14.43 -0.73 20.92
CA LEU A 21 13.97 -1.25 19.65
C LEU A 21 14.28 -0.27 18.52
N LYS A 22 14.70 -0.78 17.35
CA LYS A 22 15.01 0.02 16.15
C LYS A 22 13.77 0.14 15.26
N PRO A 23 13.14 1.32 15.11
CA PRO A 23 12.01 1.49 14.20
C PRO A 23 12.45 1.27 12.74
N LYS A 24 11.68 0.48 11.99
CA LYS A 24 11.93 0.22 10.55
C LYS A 24 11.23 1.21 9.62
N ALA A 25 10.02 1.65 9.99
CA ALA A 25 9.26 2.66 9.26
C ALA A 25 8.27 3.38 10.17
N ARG A 26 7.54 4.35 9.60
CA ARG A 26 6.41 5.03 10.23
C ARG A 26 5.25 5.11 9.26
N ILE A 27 4.03 5.09 9.79
CA ILE A 27 2.83 5.42 9.02
C ILE A 27 2.77 6.95 8.86
N VAL A 28 2.88 7.43 7.62
CA VAL A 28 2.84 8.88 7.30
C VAL A 28 1.39 9.37 7.19
N SER A 29 0.55 8.59 6.51
CA SER A 29 -0.86 8.90 6.34
C SER A 29 -1.66 7.61 6.19
N GLN A 30 -2.87 7.62 6.74
CA GLN A 30 -3.89 6.61 6.48
C GLN A 30 -5.20 7.32 6.14
N VAL A 31 -5.89 6.80 5.13
CA VAL A 31 -7.18 7.30 4.66
C VAL A 31 -8.12 6.14 4.37
N VAL A 32 -9.41 6.38 4.58
CA VAL A 32 -10.49 5.54 4.11
C VAL A 32 -11.41 6.44 3.28
N VAL A 33 -11.83 5.94 2.12
CA VAL A 33 -12.75 6.62 1.20
C VAL A 33 -13.85 5.64 0.80
N GLY A 34 -15.07 6.15 0.61
CA GLY A 34 -16.12 5.43 -0.11
C GLY A 34 -16.12 5.90 -1.56
N SER A 35 -16.27 4.97 -2.51
CA SER A 35 -16.55 5.28 -3.92
C SER A 35 -17.94 4.79 -4.30
N ASP A 36 -18.43 5.22 -5.47
CA ASP A 36 -19.71 4.76 -6.01
C ASP A 36 -19.67 3.23 -6.19
N PRO A 37 -20.59 2.46 -5.60
CA PRO A 37 -20.59 1.00 -5.69
C PRO A 37 -20.77 0.47 -7.11
N THR A 38 -21.26 1.30 -8.04
CA THR A 38 -21.42 0.95 -9.46
C THR A 38 -20.08 0.96 -10.20
N TYR A 39 -19.14 1.80 -9.76
CA TYR A 39 -17.76 1.90 -10.27
C TYR A 39 -16.75 1.25 -9.32
N MET A 40 -17.17 0.22 -8.56
CA MET A 40 -16.51 -0.47 -7.41
C MET A 40 -14.98 -0.63 -7.44
N LEU A 41 -14.33 -0.53 -8.61
CA LEU A 41 -12.91 -0.70 -8.81
C LEU A 41 -12.09 0.60 -8.89
N ASP A 42 -12.72 1.78 -8.90
CA ASP A 42 -12.04 3.08 -9.05
C ASP A 42 -11.56 3.70 -7.73
N GLY A 43 -12.04 3.18 -6.58
CA GLY A 43 -11.87 3.80 -5.26
C GLY A 43 -10.41 3.99 -4.83
N VAL A 44 -9.48 3.25 -5.44
CA VAL A 44 -8.05 3.43 -5.23
C VAL A 44 -7.56 4.81 -5.69
N ILE A 45 -8.14 5.39 -6.73
CA ILE A 45 -7.73 6.70 -7.27
C ILE A 45 -8.01 7.82 -6.26
N PRO A 46 -9.26 8.04 -5.78
CA PRO A 46 -9.52 9.04 -4.75
C PRO A 46 -8.82 8.72 -3.42
N ALA A 47 -8.62 7.43 -3.09
CA ALA A 47 -7.84 7.04 -1.91
C ALA A 47 -6.38 7.51 -2.02
N THR A 48 -5.70 7.22 -3.12
CA THR A 48 -4.31 7.63 -3.36
C THR A 48 -4.18 9.14 -3.37
N LYS A 49 -5.07 9.86 -4.09
CA LYS A 49 -5.08 11.35 -4.10
C LYS A 49 -5.20 11.92 -2.69
N LYS A 50 -6.14 11.39 -1.88
CA LYS A 50 -6.36 11.85 -0.49
C LYS A 50 -5.19 11.50 0.44
N ALA A 51 -4.58 10.34 0.28
CA ALA A 51 -3.42 9.92 1.07
C ALA A 51 -2.22 10.83 0.81
N LEU A 52 -1.87 11.04 -0.47
CA LEU A 52 -0.79 11.92 -0.89
C LEU A 52 -1.01 13.36 -0.41
N GLN A 53 -2.21 13.91 -0.60
CA GLN A 53 -2.56 15.26 -0.13
C GLN A 53 -2.42 15.38 1.40
N LYS A 54 -2.90 14.40 2.17
CA LYS A 54 -2.79 14.39 3.64
C LYS A 54 -1.33 14.29 4.09
N ALA A 55 -0.50 13.54 3.36
CA ALA A 55 0.93 13.41 3.61
C ALA A 55 1.75 14.60 3.09
N LYS A 56 1.15 15.49 2.28
CA LYS A 56 1.83 16.55 1.51
C LYS A 56 2.93 16.00 0.60
N LEU A 57 2.64 14.89 -0.07
CA LEU A 57 3.51 14.21 -1.02
C LEU A 57 2.86 14.17 -2.40
N THR A 58 3.65 13.84 -3.40
CA THR A 58 3.24 13.61 -4.78
C THR A 58 3.56 12.18 -5.19
N MET A 59 3.10 11.75 -6.38
CA MET A 59 3.43 10.42 -6.89
C MET A 59 4.93 10.27 -7.17
N ASP A 60 5.60 11.35 -7.56
CA ASP A 60 7.04 11.36 -7.87
C ASP A 60 7.91 11.11 -6.63
N ASP A 61 7.40 11.44 -5.43
CA ASP A 61 8.07 11.18 -4.15
C ASP A 61 8.04 9.70 -3.75
N MET A 62 7.29 8.86 -4.47
CA MET A 62 7.18 7.43 -4.17
C MET A 62 8.33 6.66 -4.86
N ASP A 63 9.11 5.95 -4.05
CA ASP A 63 10.15 5.04 -4.56
C ASP A 63 9.56 3.69 -4.99
N ILE A 64 8.57 3.20 -4.24
CA ILE A 64 7.86 1.94 -4.48
C ILE A 64 6.38 2.17 -4.20
N VAL A 65 5.52 1.65 -5.06
CA VAL A 65 4.06 1.66 -4.86
C VAL A 65 3.52 0.23 -4.92
N GLU A 66 2.83 -0.16 -3.86
CA GLU A 66 2.11 -1.42 -3.82
C GLU A 66 0.60 -1.14 -3.94
N ILE A 67 -0.03 -1.73 -4.96
CA ILE A 67 -1.45 -1.60 -5.24
C ILE A 67 -2.05 -3.00 -5.42
N ASN A 68 -3.16 -3.27 -4.72
CA ASN A 68 -3.82 -4.57 -4.83
C ASN A 68 -4.33 -4.81 -6.26
N GLU A 69 -3.87 -5.88 -6.88
CA GLU A 69 -4.20 -6.28 -8.25
C GLU A 69 -5.49 -7.13 -8.29
N ALA A 70 -6.62 -6.55 -7.92
CA ALA A 70 -7.90 -7.25 -8.06
C ALA A 70 -8.18 -7.58 -9.55
N PHE A 71 -7.87 -6.64 -10.45
CA PHE A 71 -7.85 -6.81 -11.90
C PHE A 71 -6.79 -5.88 -12.53
N ALA A 72 -6.14 -6.31 -13.62
CA ALA A 72 -5.13 -5.50 -14.31
C ALA A 72 -5.69 -4.16 -14.85
N SER A 73 -6.97 -4.14 -15.24
CA SER A 73 -7.66 -2.92 -15.68
C SER A 73 -7.69 -1.82 -14.60
N VAL A 74 -7.71 -2.20 -13.32
CA VAL A 74 -7.69 -1.25 -12.20
C VAL A 74 -6.34 -0.55 -12.10
N VAL A 75 -5.26 -1.33 -12.19
CA VAL A 75 -3.90 -0.79 -12.10
C VAL A 75 -3.61 0.16 -13.26
N LEU A 76 -4.05 -0.20 -14.48
CA LEU A 76 -3.87 0.65 -15.66
C LEU A 76 -4.71 1.94 -15.59
N ALA A 77 -5.96 1.86 -15.12
CA ALA A 77 -6.79 3.04 -14.92
C ALA A 77 -6.20 3.97 -13.85
N TRP A 78 -5.74 3.39 -12.73
CA TRP A 78 -5.06 4.13 -11.68
C TRP A 78 -3.75 4.76 -12.15
N GLN A 79 -2.95 4.04 -12.93
CA GLN A 79 -1.71 4.56 -13.49
C GLN A 79 -1.96 5.75 -14.41
N LYS A 80 -2.96 5.65 -15.29
CA LYS A 80 -3.34 6.75 -16.18
C LYS A 80 -3.76 8.01 -15.42
N GLU A 81 -4.48 7.85 -14.32
CA GLU A 81 -5.01 8.96 -13.50
C GLU A 81 -4.00 9.56 -12.53
N MET A 82 -3.08 8.74 -12.01
CA MET A 82 -2.08 9.17 -11.02
C MET A 82 -0.74 9.53 -11.64
N GLY A 83 -0.49 9.16 -12.90
CA GLY A 83 0.80 9.34 -13.56
C GLY A 83 1.91 8.48 -12.97
N ALA A 84 1.56 7.33 -12.37
CA ALA A 84 2.53 6.49 -11.69
C ALA A 84 3.52 5.82 -12.67
N ASP A 85 4.78 5.73 -12.27
CA ASP A 85 5.80 4.96 -12.97
C ASP A 85 5.60 3.46 -12.71
N LEU A 86 5.19 2.71 -13.72
CA LEU A 86 4.95 1.27 -13.61
C LEU A 86 6.22 0.48 -13.24
N ALA A 87 7.42 1.03 -13.47
CA ALA A 87 8.66 0.41 -13.02
C ALA A 87 8.82 0.41 -11.50
N LYS A 88 8.03 1.24 -10.78
CA LYS A 88 7.99 1.33 -9.32
C LYS A 88 6.76 0.65 -8.71
N VAL A 89 5.82 0.18 -9.52
CA VAL A 89 4.54 -0.38 -9.07
C VAL A 89 4.65 -1.91 -9.00
N ASN A 90 4.32 -2.49 -7.83
CA ASN A 90 4.28 -3.94 -7.60
C ASN A 90 5.56 -4.67 -8.05
N VAL A 91 6.74 -4.07 -7.80
CA VAL A 91 8.05 -4.53 -8.33
C VAL A 91 8.43 -5.95 -7.88
N ASN A 92 7.82 -6.44 -6.80
CA ASN A 92 8.03 -7.78 -6.27
C ASN A 92 6.95 -8.79 -6.69
N GLY A 93 6.06 -8.42 -7.61
CA GLY A 93 4.90 -9.18 -8.05
C GLY A 93 3.69 -8.94 -7.15
N GLY A 94 2.59 -8.47 -7.75
CA GLY A 94 1.34 -8.27 -7.03
C GLY A 94 0.55 -9.56 -6.77
N ALA A 95 -0.71 -9.42 -6.34
CA ALA A 95 -1.58 -10.54 -5.97
C ALA A 95 -1.71 -11.62 -7.05
N ILE A 96 -1.44 -11.28 -8.32
CA ILE A 96 -1.43 -12.19 -9.47
C ILE A 96 -0.30 -13.25 -9.38
N ALA A 97 0.84 -12.91 -8.76
CA ALA A 97 1.99 -13.83 -8.66
C ALA A 97 2.02 -14.66 -7.38
N LEU A 98 1.39 -14.23 -6.28
CA LEU A 98 1.59 -14.82 -4.95
C LEU A 98 0.32 -15.26 -4.20
N GLY A 99 -0.86 -15.11 -4.81
CA GLY A 99 -2.14 -15.55 -4.22
C GLY A 99 -2.62 -14.68 -3.06
N HIS A 100 -3.93 -14.76 -2.78
CA HIS A 100 -4.68 -13.77 -2.01
C HIS A 100 -5.23 -14.31 -0.67
N PRO A 101 -4.45 -14.25 0.43
CA PRO A 101 -5.01 -14.36 1.78
C PRO A 101 -5.57 -12.99 2.21
N LEU A 102 -6.90 -12.86 2.18
CA LEU A 102 -7.66 -11.61 2.41
C LEU A 102 -7.30 -10.85 3.70
N GLY A 103 -6.86 -11.54 4.77
CA GLY A 103 -6.48 -10.92 6.05
C GLY A 103 -4.99 -10.58 6.20
N ALA A 104 -4.10 -11.28 5.48
CA ALA A 104 -2.65 -11.12 5.62
C ALA A 104 -2.04 -10.15 4.58
N THR A 105 -2.80 -9.79 3.53
CA THR A 105 -2.30 -8.94 2.44
C THR A 105 -1.86 -7.56 2.95
N GLY A 106 -2.65 -6.91 3.81
CA GLY A 106 -2.30 -5.58 4.35
C GLY A 106 -1.01 -5.59 5.19
N ALA A 107 -0.82 -6.61 6.02
CA ALA A 107 0.40 -6.79 6.81
C ALA A 107 1.61 -7.20 5.96
N LYS A 108 1.38 -8.01 4.91
CA LYS A 108 2.41 -8.41 3.95
C LYS A 108 2.90 -7.24 3.10
N LEU A 109 2.00 -6.36 2.65
CA LEU A 109 2.38 -5.14 1.93
C LEU A 109 3.19 -4.16 2.79
N MET A 110 3.03 -4.23 4.12
CA MET A 110 3.81 -3.45 5.08
C MET A 110 5.15 -4.11 5.44
N ASP A 111 5.45 -5.33 4.96
CA ASP A 111 6.69 -6.01 5.30
C ASP A 111 7.89 -5.35 4.61
N ILE A 112 8.66 -4.58 5.38
CA ILE A 112 9.90 -3.93 4.97
C ILE A 112 11.07 -4.89 5.26
N SER A 113 10.95 -6.16 4.90
CA SER A 113 11.97 -7.16 5.27
C SER A 113 13.33 -6.93 4.63
N ARG A 114 13.51 -5.92 3.76
CA ARG A 114 14.81 -5.59 3.17
C ARG A 114 15.03 -4.08 2.96
N SER A 115 15.63 -3.45 3.98
CA SER A 115 16.53 -2.29 3.86
C SER A 115 17.80 -2.53 4.67
#